data_AF-T0Z965-F1
#
_entry.id   AF-T0Z965-F1
#
_cell.length_a   1.000
_cell.length_b   1.000
_cell.length_c   1.000
_cell.angle_alpha   90.00
_cell.angle_beta   90.00
_cell.angle_gamma   90.00
#
_symmetry.space_group_name_H-M   'P 1'
#
loop_
_entity.id
_entity.type
_entity.pdbx_description
1 polymer ?
#
loop_
_entity_poly.entity_id
_entity_poly.type
_entity_poly.pdbx_seq_one_letter_code
_entity_poly.pdbx_strand_id
1 'polypeptide(L)'
;MLLIVAKYLYPSLTRILEERRKKVSSDLEAARANREEAERLLAEQRALLEKARAQSDAMIRQAEEMARTLREEREKELALSVKAELDKASAQIAADREKMKADLRNETVTIIVRSLETLLEESLSDTQKVLYINKAMKALDERKAG
;
A
#
# COMPACT_ATOMS: atom_id res chain seq x y z
N MET A 1 47.85 33.05 -85.51
CA MET A 1 47.82 33.09 -84.03
C MET A 1 46.43 33.33 -83.46
N LEU A 2 45.65 34.30 -83.95
CA LEU A 2 44.29 34.59 -83.44
C LEU A 2 43.29 33.41 -83.54
N LEU A 3 43.37 32.58 -84.58
CA LEU A 3 42.48 31.42 -84.76
C LEU A 3 42.70 30.31 -83.73
N ILE A 4 43.92 30.15 -83.21
CA ILE A 4 44.25 29.13 -82.20
C ILE A 4 43.67 29.55 -80.84
N VAL A 5 43.79 30.83 -80.50
CA VAL A 5 43.22 31.39 -79.26
C VAL A 5 41.70 31.31 -79.28
N ALA A 6 41.05 31.68 -80.39
CA ALA A 6 39.59 31.59 -80.51
C ALA A 6 39.08 30.14 -80.42
N LYS A 7 39.79 29.16 -81.02
CA LYS A 7 39.36 27.76 -81.05
C LYS A 7 39.56 27.02 -79.72
N TYR A 8 40.58 27.39 -78.94
CA TYR A 8 40.91 26.68 -77.68
C TYR A 8 40.50 27.43 -76.41
N LEU A 9 40.53 28.78 -76.39
CA LEU A 9 40.29 29.56 -75.17
C LEU A 9 38.79 29.81 -74.91
N TYR A 10 38.00 29.99 -75.98
CA TYR A 10 36.56 30.21 -75.89
C TYR A 10 35.80 29.04 -75.23
N PRO A 11 35.98 27.77 -75.65
CA PRO A 11 35.27 26.64 -75.03
C PRO A 11 35.70 26.36 -73.58
N SER A 12 36.94 26.71 -73.20
CA SER A 12 37.43 26.56 -71.83
C SER A 12 36.79 27.61 -70.90
N LEU A 13 36.71 28.87 -71.34
CA LEU A 13 36.13 29.95 -70.56
C LEU A 13 34.61 29.79 -70.38
N THR A 14 33.89 29.38 -71.42
CA THR A 14 32.44 29.13 -71.31
C THR A 14 32.14 27.95 -70.40
N ARG A 15 32.96 26.89 -70.40
CA ARG A 15 32.82 25.76 -69.46
C ARG A 15 32.92 26.22 -68.00
N ILE A 16 33.93 27.02 -67.66
CA ILE A 16 34.12 27.52 -66.29
C ILE A 16 32.94 28.38 -65.83
N LEU A 17 32.39 29.22 -66.72
CA LEU A 17 31.22 30.05 -66.41
C LEU A 17 29.95 29.21 -66.22
N GLU A 18 29.73 28.20 -67.09
CA GLU A 18 28.61 27.27 -66.99
C GLU A 18 28.68 26.47 -65.68
N GLU A 19 29.87 25.99 -65.32
CA GLU A 19 30.13 25.21 -64.11
C GLU A 19 29.92 26.05 -62.84
N ARG A 20 30.39 27.31 -62.83
CA ARG A 20 30.06 28.26 -61.76
C ARG A 20 28.56 28.52 -61.66
N ARG A 21 27.88 28.75 -62.78
CA ARG A 21 26.44 29.00 -62.81
C ARG A 21 25.66 27.82 -62.23
N LYS A 22 26.02 26.61 -62.64
CA LYS A 22 25.42 25.37 -62.18
C LYS A 22 25.67 25.15 -60.69
N LYS A 23 26.89 25.42 -60.21
CA LYS A 23 27.23 25.34 -58.78
C LYS A 23 26.42 26.33 -57.94
N VAL A 24 26.35 27.60 -58.36
CA VAL A 24 25.56 28.62 -57.65
C VAL A 24 24.08 28.26 -57.63
N SER A 25 23.51 27.79 -58.75
CA SER A 25 22.12 27.33 -58.79
C SER A 25 21.87 26.17 -57.84
N SER A 26 22.76 25.18 -57.85
CA SER A 26 22.69 24.02 -56.97
C SER A 26 22.81 24.40 -55.49
N ASP A 27 23.74 25.29 -55.15
CA ASP A 27 23.94 25.75 -53.77
C ASP A 27 22.71 26.53 -53.28
N LEU A 28 22.07 27.30 -54.15
CA LEU A 28 20.89 28.10 -53.83
C LEU A 28 19.62 27.25 -53.70
N GLU A 29 19.47 26.21 -54.53
CA GLU A 29 18.44 25.18 -54.39
C GLU A 29 18.63 24.38 -53.10
N ALA A 30 19.85 23.94 -52.79
CA ALA A 30 20.16 23.24 -51.55
C ALA A 30 19.89 24.12 -50.31
N ALA A 31 20.24 25.40 -50.36
CA ALA A 31 19.95 26.33 -49.28
C ALA A 31 18.43 26.53 -49.05
N ARG A 32 17.64 26.56 -50.13
CA ARG A 32 16.17 26.62 -50.03
C ARG A 32 15.60 25.34 -49.43
N ALA A 33 16.01 24.18 -49.93
CA ALA A 33 15.58 22.88 -49.43
C ALA A 33 15.92 22.71 -47.94
N ASN A 34 17.16 23.06 -47.54
CA ASN A 34 17.59 22.99 -46.15
C ASN A 34 16.77 23.93 -45.25
N ARG A 35 16.39 25.12 -45.75
CA ARG A 35 15.58 26.06 -44.98
C ARG A 35 14.15 25.54 -44.79
N GLU A 36 13.54 25.00 -45.83
CA GLU A 36 12.20 24.41 -45.76
C GLU A 36 12.19 23.17 -44.84
N GLU A 37 13.22 22.32 -44.94
CA GLU A 37 13.38 21.16 -44.05
C GLU A 37 13.59 21.59 -42.59
N ALA A 38 14.41 22.61 -42.34
CA ALA A 38 14.60 23.15 -41.00
C ALA A 38 13.30 23.72 -40.41
N GLU A 39 12.51 24.46 -41.21
CA GLU A 39 11.21 24.97 -40.79
C GLU A 39 10.22 23.82 -40.49
N ARG A 40 10.21 22.76 -41.31
CA ARG A 40 9.41 21.56 -41.07
C ARG A 40 9.80 20.86 -39.77
N LEU A 41 11.10 20.62 -39.57
CA LEU A 41 11.62 19.97 -38.37
C LEU A 41 11.34 20.79 -37.11
N LEU A 42 11.42 22.12 -37.19
CA LEU A 42 11.05 23.01 -36.08
C LEU A 42 9.55 22.92 -35.75
N ALA A 43 8.69 22.86 -36.76
CA ALA A 43 7.25 22.68 -36.55
C ALA A 43 6.94 21.32 -35.90
N GLU A 44 7.60 20.26 -36.37
CA GLU A 44 7.46 18.90 -35.81
C GLU A 44 7.96 18.81 -34.37
N GLN A 45 9.12 19.39 -34.06
CA GLN A 45 9.65 19.51 -32.71
C GLN A 45 8.68 20.22 -31.76
N ARG A 46 8.12 21.35 -32.19
CA ARG A 46 7.12 22.10 -31.40
C ARG A 46 5.87 21.25 -31.14
N ALA A 47 5.38 20.55 -32.16
CA ALA A 47 4.23 19.65 -32.01
C ALA A 47 4.52 18.48 -31.06
N LEU A 48 5.72 17.90 -31.14
CA LEU A 48 6.17 16.83 -30.23
C LEU A 48 6.28 17.34 -28.79
N LEU A 49 6.82 18.53 -28.57
CA LEU A 49 6.91 19.13 -27.24
C LEU A 49 5.54 19.40 -26.63
N GLU A 50 4.60 19.95 -27.40
CA GLU A 50 3.23 20.16 -26.93
C GLU A 50 2.52 18.84 -26.63
N LYS A 51 2.69 17.82 -27.48
CA LYS A 51 2.16 16.49 -27.23
C LYS A 51 2.76 15.86 -25.97
N ALA A 52 4.07 15.97 -25.77
CA ALA A 52 4.75 15.46 -24.59
C ALA A 52 4.24 16.15 -23.32
N ARG A 53 4.09 17.48 -23.34
CA ARG A 53 3.49 18.25 -22.23
C ARG A 53 2.07 17.79 -21.92
N ALA A 54 1.22 17.68 -22.93
CA ALA A 54 -0.16 17.22 -22.74
C ALA A 54 -0.22 15.80 -22.16
N GLN A 55 0.67 14.91 -22.59
CA GLN A 55 0.78 13.54 -22.05
C GLN A 55 1.28 13.55 -20.60
N SER A 56 2.30 14.35 -20.27
CA SER A 56 2.79 14.51 -18.90
C SER A 56 1.70 15.04 -17.97
N ASP A 57 0.96 16.07 -18.39
CA ASP A 57 -0.14 16.63 -17.60
C ASP A 57 -1.27 15.62 -17.41
N ALA A 58 -1.59 14.83 -18.44
CA ALA A 58 -2.57 13.75 -18.32
C ALA A 58 -2.10 12.66 -17.35
N MET A 59 -0.82 12.29 -17.40
CA MET A 59 -0.23 11.30 -16.51
C MET A 59 -0.21 11.79 -15.05
N ILE A 60 0.08 13.07 -14.81
CA ILE A 60 0.03 13.67 -13.48
C ILE A 60 -1.40 13.64 -12.93
N ARG A 61 -2.39 14.09 -13.72
CA ARG A 61 -3.81 14.05 -13.31
C ARG A 61 -4.27 12.63 -12.99
N GLN A 62 -3.91 11.66 -13.82
CA GLN A 62 -4.24 10.26 -13.57
C GLN A 62 -3.58 9.73 -12.29
N ALA A 63 -2.32 10.09 -12.04
CA ALA A 63 -1.61 9.71 -10.83
C ALA A 63 -2.25 10.33 -9.58
N GLU A 64 -2.68 11.60 -9.63
CA GLU A 64 -3.40 12.27 -8.55
C GLU A 64 -4.76 11.63 -8.26
N GLU A 65 -5.51 11.26 -9.31
CA GLU A 65 -6.79 10.57 -9.18
C GLU A 65 -6.61 9.18 -8.56
N MET A 66 -5.64 8.40 -9.06
CA MET A 66 -5.30 7.09 -8.49
C MET A 66 -4.86 7.21 -7.02
N ALA A 67 -4.03 8.21 -6.69
CA ALA A 67 -3.61 8.46 -5.32
C ALA A 67 -4.77 8.84 -4.41
N ARG A 68 -5.74 9.63 -4.90
CA ARG A 68 -6.95 9.97 -4.16
C ARG A 68 -7.80 8.73 -3.90
N THR A 69 -8.11 7.95 -4.93
CA THR A 69 -8.91 6.73 -4.80
C THR A 69 -8.25 5.74 -3.85
N LEU A 70 -6.93 5.53 -3.97
CA LEU A 70 -6.19 4.65 -3.08
C LEU A 70 -6.23 5.15 -1.62
N ARG A 71 -6.13 6.46 -1.38
CA ARG A 71 -6.26 7.03 -0.03
C ARG A 71 -7.64 6.76 0.55
N GLU A 72 -8.70 7.01 -0.22
CA GLU A 72 -10.07 6.78 0.22
C GLU A 72 -10.36 5.30 0.51
N GLU A 73 -9.84 4.39 -0.33
CA GLU A 73 -9.93 2.95 -0.11
C GLU A 73 -9.18 2.52 1.15
N ARG A 74 -7.96 3.02 1.36
CA ARG A 74 -7.14 2.70 2.53
C ARG A 74 -7.73 3.25 3.81
N GLU A 75 -8.32 4.44 3.78
CA GLU A 75 -9.03 5.01 4.93
C GLU A 75 -10.25 4.17 5.31
N LYS A 76 -11.04 3.72 4.32
CA LYS A 76 -12.18 2.81 4.56
C LYS A 76 -11.73 1.46 5.11
N GLU A 77 -10.70 0.86 4.51
CA GLU A 77 -10.12 -0.41 4.96
C GLU A 77 -9.61 -0.30 6.40
N LEU A 78 -8.87 0.77 6.70
CA LEU A 78 -8.36 1.04 8.05
C LEU A 78 -9.49 1.21 9.05
N ALA A 79 -10.51 2.00 8.73
CA ALA A 79 -11.65 2.21 9.61
C ALA A 79 -12.38 0.89 9.93
N LEU A 80 -12.55 0.02 8.92
CA LEU A 80 -13.12 -1.32 9.11
C LEU A 80 -12.24 -2.21 9.98
N SER A 81 -10.92 -2.22 9.72
CA SER A 81 -9.96 -3.02 10.50
C SER A 81 -9.91 -2.57 11.97
N VAL A 82 -9.84 -1.26 12.21
CA VAL A 82 -9.82 -0.69 13.57
C VAL A 82 -11.12 -1.03 14.30
N LYS A 83 -12.27 -0.92 13.63
CA LYS A 83 -13.55 -1.30 14.24
C LYS A 83 -13.59 -2.79 14.59
N ALA A 84 -13.16 -3.66 13.67
CA ALA A 84 -13.11 -5.09 13.93
C ALA A 84 -12.16 -5.46 15.09
N GLU A 85 -11.02 -4.77 15.19
CA GLU A 85 -10.07 -4.95 16.28
C GLU A 85 -10.63 -4.47 17.62
N LEU A 86 -11.30 -3.32 17.65
CA LEU A 86 -11.98 -2.81 18.85
C LEU A 86 -13.12 -3.73 19.31
N ASP A 87 -13.91 -4.25 18.37
CA ASP A 87 -14.99 -5.19 18.68
C ASP A 87 -14.42 -6.49 19.27
N LYS A 88 -13.33 -7.01 18.68
CA LYS A 88 -12.62 -8.18 19.20
C LYS A 88 -12.03 -7.92 20.60
N ALA A 89 -11.38 -6.79 20.81
CA ALA A 89 -10.82 -6.42 22.11
C ALA A 89 -11.93 -6.29 23.18
N SER A 90 -13.07 -5.68 22.83
CA SER A 90 -14.23 -5.55 23.72
C SER A 90 -14.82 -6.91 24.09
N ALA A 91 -14.95 -7.81 23.11
CA ALA A 91 -15.40 -9.19 23.36
C ALA A 91 -14.43 -9.95 24.27
N GLN A 92 -13.12 -9.80 24.06
CA GLN A 92 -12.10 -10.41 24.91
C GLN A 92 -12.17 -9.89 26.35
N ILE A 93 -12.28 -8.57 26.54
CA ILE A 93 -12.45 -7.96 27.87
C ILE A 93 -13.70 -8.48 28.56
N ALA A 94 -14.81 -8.63 27.85
CA ALA A 94 -16.04 -9.18 28.42
C ALA A 94 -15.84 -10.64 28.86
N ALA A 95 -15.22 -11.47 28.04
CA ALA A 95 -14.91 -12.85 28.38
C ALA A 95 -13.96 -12.96 29.59
N ASP A 96 -12.90 -12.13 29.62
CA ASP A 96 -11.94 -12.09 30.72
C ASP A 96 -12.60 -11.66 32.04
N ARG A 97 -13.53 -10.68 31.99
CA ARG A 97 -14.31 -10.27 33.17
C ARG A 97 -15.15 -11.40 33.73
N GLU A 98 -15.84 -12.15 32.88
CA GLU A 98 -16.64 -13.29 33.33
C GLU A 98 -15.77 -14.40 33.91
N LYS A 99 -14.60 -14.66 33.29
CA LYS A 99 -13.61 -15.59 33.84
C LYS A 99 -13.10 -15.14 35.21
N MET A 100 -12.70 -13.86 35.36
CA MET A 100 -12.24 -13.31 36.64
C MET A 100 -13.31 -13.39 37.73
N LYS A 101 -14.58 -13.14 37.41
CA LYS A 101 -15.68 -13.32 38.37
C LYS A 101 -15.83 -14.77 38.82
N ALA A 102 -15.73 -15.72 37.89
CA ALA A 102 -15.79 -17.14 38.20
C ALA A 102 -14.61 -17.57 39.10
N ASP A 103 -13.40 -17.13 38.76
CA ASP A 103 -12.19 -17.40 39.54
C ASP A 103 -12.29 -16.82 40.96
N LEU A 104 -12.72 -15.56 41.09
CA LEU A 104 -12.93 -14.91 42.39
C LEU A 104 -13.96 -15.66 43.25
N ARG A 105 -15.05 -16.13 42.65
CA ARG A 105 -16.06 -16.93 43.36
C ARG A 105 -15.47 -18.24 43.86
N ASN A 106 -14.68 -18.95 43.05
CA ASN A 106 -14.04 -20.20 43.42
C ASN A 106 -13.01 -20.01 44.54
N GLU A 107 -12.22 -18.95 44.47
CA GLU A 107 -11.24 -18.58 45.51
C GLU A 107 -11.95 -18.24 46.82
N THR A 108 -13.04 -17.46 46.76
CA THR A 108 -13.86 -17.12 47.93
C THR A 108 -14.45 -18.36 48.59
N VAL A 109 -15.00 -19.30 47.80
CA VAL A 109 -15.51 -20.58 48.33
C VAL A 109 -14.40 -21.37 49.02
N THR A 110 -13.20 -21.39 48.43
CA THR A 110 -12.06 -22.10 49.02
C THR A 110 -11.63 -21.47 50.35
N ILE A 111 -11.61 -20.14 50.44
CA ILE A 111 -11.31 -19.43 51.69
C ILE A 111 -12.38 -19.75 52.75
N ILE A 112 -13.68 -19.68 52.40
CA ILE A 112 -14.77 -19.97 53.34
C ILE A 112 -14.67 -21.42 53.85
N VAL A 113 -14.44 -22.40 52.97
CA VAL A 113 -14.30 -23.80 53.37
C VAL A 113 -13.13 -23.98 54.34
N ARG A 114 -11.95 -23.41 54.03
CA ARG A 114 -10.79 -23.48 54.92
C ARG A 114 -11.04 -22.80 56.27
N SER A 115 -11.69 -21.63 56.28
CA SER A 115 -12.04 -20.95 57.53
C SER A 115 -13.06 -21.74 58.36
N LEU A 116 -14.03 -22.40 57.71
CA LEU A 116 -14.97 -23.29 58.40
C LEU A 116 -14.27 -24.55 58.94
N GLU A 117 -13.32 -25.14 58.21
CA GLU A 117 -12.49 -26.25 58.70
C GLU A 117 -11.74 -25.85 59.97
N THR A 118 -11.06 -24.70 59.97
CA THR A 118 -10.34 -24.18 61.15
C THR A 118 -11.28 -23.87 62.31
N LEU A 119 -12.42 -23.21 62.05
CA LEU A 119 -13.40 -22.89 63.09
C LEU A 119 -14.03 -24.16 63.70
N LEU A 120 -14.32 -25.17 62.87
CA LEU A 120 -14.80 -26.46 63.35
C LEU A 120 -13.73 -27.13 64.21
N GLU A 121 -12.47 -27.14 63.79
CA GLU A 121 -11.36 -27.68 64.58
C GLU A 121 -11.21 -27.02 65.96
N GLU A 122 -11.37 -25.69 66.04
CA GLU A 122 -11.31 -24.93 67.30
C GLU A 122 -12.57 -25.04 68.18
N SER A 123 -13.76 -25.20 67.58
CA SER A 123 -15.05 -25.17 68.32
C SER A 123 -15.61 -26.55 68.70
N LEU A 124 -15.06 -27.64 68.17
CA LEU A 124 -15.54 -28.99 68.42
C LEU A 124 -15.06 -29.53 69.78
N SER A 125 -15.98 -29.72 70.73
CA SER A 125 -15.74 -30.55 71.91
C SER A 125 -15.70 -32.04 71.54
N ASP A 126 -14.98 -32.88 72.31
CA ASP A 126 -14.81 -34.31 72.01
C ASP A 126 -16.14 -35.06 71.86
N THR A 127 -17.20 -34.62 72.54
CA THR A 127 -18.54 -35.20 72.43
C THR A 127 -19.21 -34.89 71.09
N GLN A 128 -18.98 -33.70 70.51
CA GLN A 128 -19.55 -33.31 69.23
C GLN A 128 -18.84 -34.01 68.06
N LYS A 129 -17.52 -34.23 68.16
CA LYS A 129 -16.74 -34.99 67.16
C LYS A 129 -17.30 -36.39 66.93
N VAL A 130 -17.63 -37.10 68.01
CA VAL A 130 -18.23 -38.46 67.94
C VAL A 130 -19.62 -38.44 67.29
N LEU A 131 -20.43 -37.42 67.56
CA LEU A 131 -21.76 -37.29 66.97
C LEU A 131 -21.70 -37.04 65.46
N TYR A 132 -20.77 -36.19 65.00
CA TYR A 132 -20.58 -35.91 63.58
C TYR A 132 -19.97 -37.09 62.82
N ILE A 133 -19.03 -37.84 63.43
CA ILE A 133 -18.49 -39.08 62.86
C ILE A 133 -19.61 -40.11 62.67
N ASN A 134 -20.46 -40.31 63.68
CA ASN A 134 -21.60 -41.23 63.57
C ASN A 134 -22.62 -40.78 62.51
N LYS A 135 -22.88 -39.47 62.37
CA LYS A 135 -23.73 -38.93 61.29
C LYS A 135 -23.10 -39.12 59.91
N ALA A 136 -21.79 -38.89 59.76
CA ALA A 136 -21.07 -39.07 58.51
C ALA A 136 -21.01 -40.54 58.07
N MET A 137 -20.81 -41.47 59.02
CA MET A 137 -20.91 -42.91 58.76
C MET A 137 -22.31 -43.30 58.29
N LYS A 138 -23.35 -42.77 58.93
CA LYS A 138 -24.75 -43.07 58.54
C LYS A 138 -25.10 -42.55 57.13
N ALA A 139 -24.63 -41.36 56.77
CA ALA A 139 -24.84 -40.79 55.42
C ALA A 139 -24.03 -41.54 54.33
N LEU A 140 -22.88 -42.12 54.68
CA LEU A 140 -22.10 -42.98 53.78
C LEU A 140 -22.74 -44.35 53.58
N ASP A 141 -23.35 -44.92 54.61
CA ASP A 141 -24.12 -46.16 54.51
C ASP A 141 -25.39 -45.98 53.67
N GLU A 142 -26.08 -44.84 53.80
CA GLU A 142 -27.26 -44.51 52.96
C GLU A 142 -26.89 -44.34 51.47
N ARG A 143 -25.68 -43.87 51.15
CA ARG A 143 -25.19 -43.74 49.76
C ARG A 143 -24.62 -45.03 49.18
N LYS A 144 -24.28 -46.03 50.01
CA LYS A 144 -23.86 -47.37 49.55
C LYS A 144 -25.02 -48.37 49.45
N ALA A 145 -26.16 -48.06 50.07
CA ALA A 145 -27.37 -48.88 50.05
C ALA A 145 -28.34 -48.56 48.88
N GLY A 146 -27.97 -47.64 47.97
CA GLY A 146 -28.66 -47.36 46.72
C GLY A 146 -27.68 -47.39 45.54
#